data_AF-A0A7G5IGH5-F1
#
_entry.id   AF-A0A7G5IGH5-F1
#
_cell.length_a   1.000
_cell.length_b   1.000
_cell.length_c   1.000
_cell.angle_alpha   90.00
_cell.angle_beta   90.00
_cell.angle_gamma   90.00
#
_symmetry.space_group_name_H-M   'P 1'
#
loop_
_entity.id
_entity.type
_entity.pdbx_description
1 polymer ?
#
loop_
_entity_poly.entity_id
_entity_poly.type
_entity_poly.pdbx_seq_one_letter_code
_entity_poly.pdbx_strand_id
1 'polypeptide(L)' 'MPKLLSDLSSVTVVGLDLAKHLFQVHTIDSAGHIIVDRALRRKDEPAFFAALPQAYAKP' A
#
# COMPACT_ATOMS: atom_id res chain seq x y z
N MET A 1 -12.43 4.70 -16.22
CA MET A 1 -11.03 5.08 -16.45
C MET A 1 -10.17 4.04 -15.75
N PRO A 2 -9.18 3.41 -16.39
CA PRO A 2 -8.33 2.50 -15.65
C PRO A 2 -7.65 3.37 -14.58
N LYS A 3 -7.79 2.99 -13.31
CA LYS A 3 -7.00 3.55 -12.22
C LYS A 3 -5.55 3.30 -12.66
N LEU A 4 -4.92 4.31 -13.27
CA LEU A 4 -3.50 4.32 -13.65
C LEU A 4 -2.75 3.67 -12.52
N LEU A 5 -1.82 2.76 -12.82
CA LEU A 5 -0.98 2.10 -11.82
C LEU A 5 -0.63 3.13 -10.75
N SER A 6 -1.26 3.01 -9.58
CA SER A 6 -1.06 3.98 -8.50
C SER A 6 0.44 3.99 -8.26
N ASP A 7 1.08 5.12 -8.52
CA ASP A 7 2.51 5.24 -8.34
C ASP A 7 2.81 5.16 -6.83
N LEU A 8 3.21 3.96 -6.41
CA LEU A 8 3.47 3.66 -5.02
C LEU A 8 4.74 4.37 -4.52
N SER A 9 5.58 4.92 -5.41
CA SER A 9 6.84 5.57 -5.03
C SER A 9 6.66 6.81 -4.13
N SER A 10 5.47 7.42 -4.16
CA SER A 10 5.11 8.60 -3.36
C SER A 10 4.46 8.26 -2.00
N VAL A 11 4.22 6.97 -1.71
CA VAL A 11 3.60 6.55 -0.44
C VAL A 11 4.53 6.86 0.73
N THR A 12 3.99 7.59 1.71
CA THR A 12 4.72 7.94 2.95
C THR A 12 4.15 7.22 4.17
N VAL A 13 2.84 6.93 4.16
CA VAL A 13 2.15 6.22 5.24
C VAL A 13 1.32 5.09 4.66
N VAL A 14 1.39 3.94 5.32
CA VAL A 14 0.57 2.75 5.03
C VAL A 14 -0.24 2.42 6.28
N GLY A 15 -1.56 2.56 6.18
CA GLY A 15 -2.53 1.98 7.10
C GLY A 15 -2.85 0.55 6.67
N LEU A 16 -2.70 -0.40 7.61
CA LEU A 16 -2.98 -1.81 7.41
C LEU A 16 -3.97 -2.29 8.48
N ASP A 17 -5.16 -2.70 8.04
CA ASP A 17 -6.14 -3.36 8.89
C ASP A 17 -6.14 -4.87 8.65
N LEU A 18 -6.01 -5.63 9.74
CA LEU A 18 -5.87 -7.08 9.74
C LEU A 18 -7.26 -7.72 9.92
N ALA A 19 -7.88 -8.17 8.83
CA ALA A 19 -9.06 -9.03 8.90
C ALA A 19 -8.69 -10.52 8.73
N LYS A 20 -9.63 -11.42 9.03
CA LYS A 20 -9.38 -12.88 9.09
C LYS A 20 -8.85 -13.49 7.78
N HIS A 21 -9.23 -12.91 6.64
CA HIS A 21 -8.91 -13.44 5.30
C HIS A 21 -8.44 -12.40 4.28
N LEU A 22 -8.55 -11.12 4.64
CA LEU A 22 -8.22 -9.98 3.78
C LEU A 22 -7.46 -8.95 4.62
N PHE A 23 -6.64 -8.15 3.96
CA PHE A 23 -6.01 -6.98 4.53
C PHE A 23 -6.64 -5.76 3.87
N GLN A 24 -7.23 -4.83 4.64
CA GLN A 24 -7.55 -3.53 4.07
C GLN A 24 -6.28 -2.69 4.10
N VAL A 25 -5.90 -2.17 2.94
CA VAL A 25 -4.76 -1.29 2.80
C VAL A 25 -5.23 0.09 2.39
N HIS A 26 -4.76 1.06 3.14
CA HIS A 26 -4.94 2.48 2.88
C HIS A 26 -3.57 3.15 2.82
N THR A 27 -3.23 3.85 1.75
CA THR A 27 -1.95 4.56 1.62
C THR A 27 -2.16 6.02 1.27
N ILE A 28 -1.30 6.88 1.81
CA ILE A 28 -1.31 8.32 1.54
C ILE A 28 0.07 8.85 1.14
N ASP A 29 0.07 9.93 0.36
CA ASP A 29 1.25 10.75 0.09
C ASP A 29 1.59 11.68 1.27
N SER A 30 2.64 12.50 1.15
CA SER A 30 3.02 13.49 2.17
C SER A 30 2.00 14.61 2.39
N ALA A 31 1.10 14.86 1.44
CA ALA A 31 0.02 15.84 1.54
C ALA A 31 -1.27 15.26 2.12
N GLY A 32 -1.31 13.94 2.38
CA GLY A 32 -2.47 13.23 2.90
C GLY A 32 -3.44 12.75 1.83
N HIS A 33 -3.07 12.79 0.54
CA HIS A 33 -3.93 12.27 -0.53
C HIS A 33 -3.87 10.75 -0.60
N ILE A 34 -5.03 10.14 -0.80
CA ILE A 34 -5.18 8.69 -0.93
C ILE A 34 -4.59 8.23 -2.26
N ILE A 35 -3.58 7.35 -2.20
CA ILE A 35 -2.98 6.71 -3.38
C ILE A 35 -3.63 5.34 -3.63
N VAL A 36 -3.80 4.55 -2.56
CA VAL A 36 -4.48 3.25 -2.57
C VAL A 36 -5.45 3.16 -1.40
N ASP A 37 -6.64 2.65 -1.68
CA ASP A 37 -7.59 2.21 -0.66
C ASP A 37 -8.30 0.97 -1.21
N ARG A 38 -7.87 -0.22 -0.77
CA ARG A 38 -8.41 -1.51 -1.25
C ARG A 38 -8.14 -2.66 -0.31
N ALA A 39 -8.96 -3.70 -0.43
CA ALA A 39 -8.68 -5.01 0.15
C ALA A 39 -7.62 -5.76 -0.69
N LEU A 40 -6.63 -6.32 -0.01
CA LEU A 40 -5.66 -7.28 -0.51
C LEU A 40 -5.97 -8.68 0.02
N ARG A 41 -5.81 -9.68 -0.86
CA ARG A 41 -5.77 -11.07 -0.42
C ARG A 41 -4.37 -11.39 0.06
N ARG A 42 -4.25 -12.37 0.95
CA ARG A 42 -2.95 -12.78 1.51
C ARG A 42 -1.90 -13.19 0.46
N LYS A 43 -2.32 -13.68 -0.70
CA LYS A 43 -1.43 -14.01 -1.82
C LYS A 43 -0.89 -12.78 -2.56
N ASP A 44 -1.58 -11.65 -2.47
CA ASP A 44 -1.24 -10.41 -3.19
C ASP A 44 -0.43 -9.45 -2.29
N GLU A 45 -0.39 -9.71 -0.98
CA GLU A 45 0.30 -8.91 0.03
C GLU A 45 1.80 -8.76 -0.26
N PRO A 46 2.59 -9.83 -0.53
CA PRO A 46 4.03 -9.68 -0.74
C PRO A 46 4.38 -8.81 -1.95
N ALA A 47 3.63 -8.97 -3.04
CA ALA A 47 3.83 -8.18 -4.26
C ALA A 47 3.47 -6.71 -4.06
N PHE A 48 2.45 -6.42 -3.25
CA PHE A 48 2.09 -5.05 -2.91
C PHE A 48 3.17 -4.35 -2.10
N PHE A 49 3.63 -4.97 -1.00
CA PHE A 49 4.63 -4.34 -0.12
C PHE A 49 6.01 -4.25 -0.77
N ALA A 50 6.37 -5.17 -1.67
CA ALA A 50 7.62 -5.09 -2.46
C ALA A 50 7.65 -3.92 -3.45
N ALA A 51 6.49 -3.39 -3.84
CA ALA A 51 6.40 -2.25 -4.75
C ALA A 51 6.37 -0.89 -4.02
N LEU A 52 6.34 -0.88 -2.68
CA LEU A 52 6.45 0.33 -1.88
C LEU A 52 7.91 0.81 -1.80
N PRO A 53 8.16 2.11 -1.58
CA PRO A 53 9.47 2.63 -1.21
C PRO A 53 10.04 1.87 -0.01
N GLN A 54 11.36 1.69 0.00
CA GLN A 54 12.03 1.08 1.13
C GLN A 54 11.89 1.97 2.37
N ALA A 55 11.04 1.56 3.31
CA ALA A 55 10.81 2.29 4.56
C ALA A 55 11.92 2.05 5.61
N TYR A 56 12.59 0.91 5.56
CA TYR A 56 13.65 0.54 6.49
C TYR A 56 14.90 0.06 5.74
N ALA A 57 15.99 0.81 5.87
CA ALA A 57 17.32 0.31 5.55
C ALA A 57 17.79 -0.55 6.73
N LYS A 58 18.08 -1.83 6.47
CA LYS A 58 18.72 -2.70 7.46
C LYS A 58 20.06 -2.04 7.86
N PRO A 59 20.37 -1.89 9.16
CA PRO A 59 21.66 -1.36 9.60
C PRO A 59 22.82 -2.24 9.13
#